data_AF-A0A920SFT1-F1
#
_entry.id   AF-A0A920SFT1-F1
#
_cell.length_a   1.000
_cell.length_b   1.000
_cell.length_c   1.000
_cell.angle_alpha   90.00
_cell.angle_beta   90.00
_cell.angle_gamma   90.00
#
_symmetry.space_group_name_H-M   'P 1'
#
loop_
_entity.id
_entity.type
_entity.pdbx_description
1 polymer ?
#
loop_
_entity_poly.entity_id
_entity_poly.type
_entity_poly.pdbx_seq_one_letter_code
_entity_poly.pdbx_strand_id
1 'polypeptide(L)'
;MTALSVARGQILSGACDVALVVGADTTPKGFLAPTGGDRPDDTDWLRFHLVGATNPVYFALHARRRMALYGATREDFALVKAKNSRHGVHNPNARYPKEYGVDDVASSPVVSDPLRLLEICATSDGGAALVVCSMDYARFSVSPIQSESPESRRSPRPIPTR
;
A
#
# COMPACT_ATOMS: atom_id res chain seq x y z
N MET A 1 -6.24 11.78 6.45
CA MET A 1 -7.44 11.72 5.57
C MET A 1 -6.92 11.57 4.14
N THR A 2 -7.46 10.67 3.32
CA THR A 2 -6.96 10.46 1.94
C THR A 2 -7.61 11.46 0.97
N ALA A 3 -6.96 11.78 -0.15
CA ALA A 3 -7.48 12.71 -1.15
C ALA A 3 -8.85 12.28 -1.72
N LEU A 4 -9.06 10.97 -1.90
CA LEU A 4 -10.35 10.43 -2.33
C LEU A 4 -11.45 10.62 -1.28
N SER A 5 -11.13 10.46 0.01
CA SER A 5 -12.10 10.73 1.08
C SER A 5 -12.48 12.20 1.17
N VAL A 6 -11.53 13.12 0.94
CA VAL A 6 -11.82 14.56 0.85
C VAL A 6 -12.77 14.84 -0.32
N ALA A 7 -12.46 14.35 -1.52
CA ALA A 7 -13.31 14.53 -2.70
C ALA A 7 -14.73 14.00 -2.47
N ARG A 8 -14.85 12.80 -1.91
CA ARG A 8 -16.16 12.21 -1.54
C ARG A 8 -16.91 13.09 -0.54
N GLY A 9 -16.23 13.61 0.49
CA GLY A 9 -16.84 14.49 1.48
C GLY A 9 -17.37 15.79 0.87
N GLN A 10 -16.58 16.43 0.00
CA GLN A 10 -16.98 17.64 -0.72
C GLN A 10 -18.22 17.38 -1.59
N ILE A 11 -18.23 16.29 -2.34
CA ILE A 11 -19.38 15.91 -3.19
C ILE A 11 -20.64 15.65 -2.38
N LEU A 12 -20.54 14.83 -1.33
CA LEU A 12 -21.71 14.48 -0.51
C LEU A 12 -22.26 15.66 0.31
N SER A 13 -21.43 16.66 0.59
CA SER A 13 -21.87 17.90 1.25
C SER A 13 -22.53 18.91 0.31
N GLY A 14 -22.51 18.68 -1.01
CA GLY A 14 -22.96 19.64 -2.02
C GLY A 14 -21.98 20.80 -2.26
N ALA A 15 -20.75 20.72 -1.75
CA ALA A 15 -19.72 21.73 -1.96
C ALA A 15 -19.16 21.71 -3.39
N CYS A 16 -19.22 20.56 -4.07
CA CYS A 16 -18.95 20.44 -5.51
C CYS A 16 -19.68 19.23 -6.11
N ASP A 17 -19.91 19.23 -7.43
CA ASP A 17 -20.46 18.06 -8.13
C ASP A 17 -19.37 17.14 -8.72
N VAL A 18 -18.19 17.69 -8.99
CA VAL A 18 -17.06 17.01 -9.64
C VAL A 18 -15.77 17.41 -8.95
N ALA A 19 -14.87 16.44 -8.75
CA ALA A 19 -13.55 16.65 -8.18
C ALA A 19 -12.50 15.84 -8.94
N LEU A 20 -11.33 16.44 -9.16
CA LEU A 20 -10.14 15.76 -9.66
C LEU A 20 -9.27 15.33 -8.46
N VAL A 21 -9.03 14.03 -8.34
CA VAL A 21 -8.12 13.45 -7.33
C VAL A 21 -6.83 13.05 -8.04
N VAL A 22 -5.70 13.56 -7.58
CA VAL A 22 -4.37 13.27 -8.16
C VAL A 22 -3.45 12.73 -7.06
N GLY A 23 -2.68 11.71 -7.40
CA GLY A 23 -1.53 11.26 -6.62
C GLY A 23 -0.34 11.07 -7.56
N ALA A 24 0.81 11.60 -7.20
CA ALA A 24 2.05 11.43 -7.94
C ALA A 24 3.22 11.39 -6.96
N ASP A 25 4.25 10.63 -7.30
CA ASP A 25 5.45 10.51 -6.49
C ASP A 25 6.68 10.27 -7.36
N THR A 26 7.83 10.72 -6.85
CA THR A 26 9.15 10.37 -7.39
C THR A 26 10.06 9.95 -6.25
N THR A 27 10.79 8.87 -6.47
CA THR A 27 11.55 8.21 -5.40
C THR A 27 13.04 8.16 -5.72
N PRO A 28 13.90 8.40 -4.73
CA PRO A 28 15.33 8.26 -4.92
C PRO A 28 15.71 6.78 -5.15
N LYS A 29 16.91 6.56 -5.71
CA LYS A 29 17.49 5.22 -5.77
C LYS A 29 17.81 4.72 -4.36
N GLY A 30 17.49 3.47 -4.08
CA GLY A 30 17.76 2.82 -2.80
C GLY A 30 16.59 2.90 -1.83
N PHE A 31 16.88 2.84 -0.53
CA PHE A 31 15.86 2.97 0.51
C PHE A 31 15.35 4.41 0.58
N LEU A 32 14.05 4.54 0.89
CA LEU A 32 13.45 5.85 1.14
C LEU A 32 14.17 6.53 2.32
N ALA A 33 14.49 7.80 2.12
CA ALA A 33 14.98 8.67 3.18
C ALA A 33 13.81 9.05 4.11
N PRO A 34 14.09 9.34 5.40
CA PRO A 34 13.09 9.97 6.25
C PRO A 34 12.66 11.31 5.67
N THR A 35 11.48 11.76 6.06
CA THR A 35 11.04 13.13 5.76
C THR A 35 12.07 14.12 6.31
N GLY A 36 12.42 15.13 5.50
CA GLY A 36 13.38 16.15 5.91
C GLY A 36 12.85 17.07 7.01
N GLY A 37 13.78 17.80 7.63
CA GLY A 37 13.51 18.67 8.78
C GLY A 37 13.57 17.92 10.12
N ASP A 38 13.49 18.67 11.22
CA ASP A 38 13.33 18.11 12.57
C ASP A 38 11.84 17.92 12.87
N ARG A 39 11.41 16.67 13.10
CA ARG A 39 9.99 16.29 13.25
C ARG A 39 9.83 15.32 14.43
N PRO A 40 10.08 15.76 15.68
CA PRO A 40 10.08 14.88 16.83
C PRO A 40 8.70 14.28 17.16
N ASP A 41 7.62 14.85 16.64
CA ASP A 41 6.25 14.33 16.83
C ASP A 41 5.81 13.35 15.73
N ASP A 42 6.62 13.16 14.69
CA ASP A 42 6.33 12.25 13.58
C ASP A 42 6.90 10.86 13.88
N THR A 43 6.02 9.87 13.99
CA THR A 43 6.42 8.49 14.32
C THR A 43 7.31 7.85 13.25
N ASP A 44 7.12 8.22 11.98
CA ASP A 44 7.97 7.76 10.88
C ASP A 44 9.35 8.40 10.99
N TRP A 45 9.39 9.71 11.25
CA TRP A 45 10.65 10.42 11.47
C TRP A 45 11.43 9.82 12.65
N LEU A 46 10.77 9.59 13.78
CA LEU A 46 11.37 8.99 14.97
C LEU A 46 11.90 7.58 14.70
N ARG A 47 11.18 6.73 13.95
CA ARG A 47 11.65 5.38 13.64
C ARG A 47 12.96 5.39 12.86
N PHE A 48 13.12 6.33 11.93
CA PHE A 48 14.34 6.47 11.16
C PHE A 48 15.47 7.05 12.01
N HIS A 49 15.22 8.11 12.79
CA HIS A 49 16.27 8.85 13.49
C HIS A 49 16.71 8.23 14.81
N LEU A 50 15.80 7.62 15.56
CA LEU A 50 16.12 7.04 16.88
C LEU A 50 16.49 5.56 16.78
N VAL A 51 15.84 4.82 15.88
CA VAL A 51 15.99 3.36 15.78
C VAL A 51 16.84 2.96 14.56
N GLY A 52 17.03 3.85 13.57
CA GLY A 52 17.68 3.50 12.32
C GLY A 52 16.86 2.52 11.47
N ALA A 53 15.56 2.39 11.72
CA ALA A 53 14.71 1.37 11.11
C ALA A 53 14.19 1.82 9.73
N THR A 54 14.94 1.47 8.69
CA THR A 54 14.47 1.59 7.30
C THR A 54 13.21 0.75 7.05
N ASN A 55 12.51 0.99 5.94
CA ASN A 55 11.25 0.27 5.63
C ASN A 55 11.41 -1.26 5.69
N PRO A 56 12.45 -1.89 5.10
CA PRO A 56 12.63 -3.34 5.21
C PRO A 56 12.81 -3.81 6.66
N VAL A 57 13.57 -3.07 7.49
CA VAL A 57 13.76 -3.41 8.91
C VAL A 57 12.43 -3.34 9.66
N TYR A 58 11.68 -2.26 9.46
CA TYR A 58 10.38 -2.08 10.10
C TYR A 58 9.41 -3.22 9.75
N PHE A 59 9.28 -3.58 8.47
CA PHE A 59 8.38 -4.66 8.05
C PHE A 59 8.91 -6.06 8.42
N ALA A 60 10.23 -6.24 8.51
CA ALA A 60 10.81 -7.50 8.97
C ALA A 60 10.47 -7.78 10.44
N LEU A 61 10.48 -6.76 11.31
CA LEU A 61 10.04 -6.89 12.70
C LEU A 61 8.57 -7.32 12.79
N HIS A 62 7.70 -6.75 11.96
CA HIS A 62 6.29 -7.16 11.86
C HIS A 62 6.14 -8.58 11.32
N ALA A 63 6.94 -8.96 10.32
CA ALA A 63 6.95 -10.32 9.78
C ALA A 63 7.35 -11.33 10.87
N ARG A 64 8.46 -11.10 11.59
CA ARG A 64 8.89 -11.94 12.72
C ARG A 64 7.82 -12.04 13.80
N ARG A 65 7.17 -10.93 14.16
CA ARG A 65 6.06 -10.94 15.11
C ARG A 65 4.90 -11.77 14.61
N ARG A 66 4.56 -11.69 13.32
CA ARG A 66 3.49 -12.49 12.71
C ARG A 66 3.83 -13.98 12.72
N MET A 67 5.08 -14.34 12.41
CA MET A 67 5.57 -15.73 12.50
C MET A 67 5.44 -16.25 13.94
N ALA A 68 5.90 -15.47 14.92
CA ALA A 68 5.87 -15.85 16.32
C ALA A 68 4.46 -15.99 16.91
N LEU A 69 3.53 -15.09 16.57
CA LEU A 69 2.20 -15.06 17.16
C LEU A 69 1.17 -15.92 16.42
N TYR A 70 1.35 -16.11 15.11
CA TYR A 70 0.32 -16.71 14.24
C TYR A 70 0.83 -17.85 13.37
N GLY A 71 2.11 -18.25 13.52
CA GLY A 71 2.67 -19.37 12.77
C GLY A 71 2.87 -19.10 11.28
N ALA A 72 2.89 -17.84 10.85
CA ALA A 72 3.22 -17.52 9.46
C ALA A 72 4.61 -18.07 9.09
N THR A 73 4.73 -18.52 7.85
CA THR A 73 5.94 -19.13 7.30
C THR A 73 6.59 -18.22 6.26
N ARG A 74 7.83 -18.53 5.86
CA ARG A 74 8.48 -17.83 4.74
C ARG A 74 7.77 -18.06 3.42
N GLU A 75 7.16 -19.24 3.26
CA GLU A 75 6.37 -19.58 2.09
C GLU A 75 5.12 -18.71 1.98
N ASP A 76 4.44 -18.42 3.10
CA ASP A 76 3.28 -17.51 3.11
C ASP A 76 3.62 -16.12 2.55
N PHE A 77 4.80 -15.60 2.88
CA PHE A 77 5.26 -14.31 2.36
C PHE A 77 5.65 -14.41 0.88
N ALA A 78 6.33 -15.48 0.47
CA ALA A 78 6.68 -15.73 -0.94
C ALA A 78 5.44 -15.87 -1.86
N LEU A 79 4.37 -16.51 -1.37
CA LEU A 79 3.10 -16.64 -2.10
C LEU A 79 2.47 -15.28 -2.44
N VAL A 80 2.65 -14.26 -1.59
CA VAL A 80 2.18 -12.89 -1.87
C VAL A 80 2.88 -12.34 -3.10
N LYS A 81 4.21 -12.51 -3.20
CA LYS A 81 4.98 -12.07 -4.36
C LYS A 81 4.55 -12.83 -5.62
N ALA A 82 4.44 -14.16 -5.56
CA ALA A 82 4.03 -14.97 -6.70
C ALA A 82 2.68 -14.53 -7.27
N LYS A 83 1.67 -14.39 -6.39
CA LYS A 83 0.34 -13.86 -6.75
C LYS A 83 0.42 -12.47 -7.37
N ASN A 84 1.17 -11.55 -6.76
CA ASN A 84 1.29 -10.18 -7.27
C ASN A 84 1.96 -10.14 -8.64
N SER A 85 2.99 -10.95 -8.87
CA SER A 85 3.70 -11.01 -10.16
C SER A 85 2.85 -11.62 -11.26
N ARG A 86 2.05 -12.64 -10.95
CA ARG A 86 1.08 -13.22 -11.89
C ARG A 86 0.04 -12.22 -12.36
N HIS A 87 -0.48 -11.38 -11.46
CA HIS A 87 -1.41 -10.30 -11.86
C HIS A 87 -0.69 -9.15 -12.59
N GLY A 88 0.60 -8.94 -12.31
CA GLY A 88 1.39 -7.87 -12.92
C GLY A 88 1.91 -8.18 -14.32
N VAL A 89 2.10 -9.45 -14.68
CA VAL A 89 2.83 -9.84 -15.91
C VAL A 89 2.19 -9.33 -17.20
N HIS A 90 0.86 -9.19 -17.23
CA HIS A 90 0.11 -8.68 -18.39
C HIS A 90 -0.27 -7.19 -18.28
N ASN A 91 0.09 -6.53 -17.19
CA ASN A 91 -0.18 -5.11 -17.00
C ASN A 91 0.94 -4.29 -17.68
N PRO A 92 0.66 -3.50 -18.73
CA PRO A 92 1.68 -2.70 -19.42
C PRO A 92 2.31 -1.62 -18.51
N ASN A 93 1.63 -1.25 -17.41
CA ASN A 93 2.14 -0.30 -16.43
C ASN A 93 2.92 -0.98 -15.28
N ALA A 94 3.00 -2.31 -15.26
CA ALA A 94 3.76 -3.00 -14.23
C ALA A 94 5.26 -2.80 -14.45
N ARG A 95 5.96 -2.45 -13.38
CA ARG A 95 7.42 -2.29 -13.42
C ARG A 95 8.16 -3.55 -13.85
N TYR A 96 7.69 -4.72 -13.41
CA TYR A 96 8.33 -6.00 -13.71
C TYR A 96 7.35 -6.87 -14.50
N PRO A 97 7.50 -6.96 -15.83
CA PRO A 97 6.70 -7.85 -16.67
C PRO A 97 7.25 -9.29 -16.58
N LYS A 98 7.35 -9.82 -15.35
CA LYS A 98 7.83 -11.17 -15.07
C LYS A 98 7.03 -11.78 -13.91
N GLU A 99 6.55 -13.00 -14.12
CA GLU A 99 6.01 -13.85 -13.06
C GLU A 99 7.15 -14.52 -12.29
N TYR A 100 7.02 -14.59 -10.97
CA TYR A 100 7.99 -15.22 -10.06
C TYR A 100 7.30 -16.35 -9.27
N GLY A 101 7.97 -17.49 -9.14
CA GLY A 101 7.55 -18.59 -8.27
C GLY A 101 8.00 -18.41 -6.82
N VAL A 102 7.54 -19.30 -5.94
CA VAL A 102 7.99 -19.35 -4.53
C VAL A 102 9.50 -19.59 -4.44
N ASP A 103 10.05 -20.47 -5.29
CA ASP A 103 11.48 -20.80 -5.31
C ASP A 103 12.36 -19.62 -5.76
N ASP A 104 11.88 -18.79 -6.68
CA ASP A 104 12.55 -17.53 -7.05
C ASP A 104 12.69 -16.62 -5.82
N VAL A 105 11.62 -16.52 -5.02
CA VAL A 105 11.63 -15.70 -3.81
C VAL A 105 12.55 -16.31 -2.76
N ALA A 106 12.46 -17.61 -2.52
CA ALA A 106 13.26 -18.33 -1.54
C ALA A 106 14.77 -18.29 -1.85
N SER A 107 15.14 -18.23 -3.14
CA SER A 107 16.52 -18.10 -3.60
C SER A 107 17.02 -16.65 -3.66
N SER A 108 16.14 -15.65 -3.61
CA SER A 108 16.53 -14.24 -3.66
C SER A 108 17.27 -13.77 -2.40
N PRO A 109 18.16 -12.75 -2.48
CA PRO A 109 18.95 -12.30 -1.33
C PRO A 109 18.10 -11.89 -0.13
N VAL A 110 18.56 -12.20 1.09
CA VAL A 110 17.95 -11.65 2.31
C VAL A 110 18.29 -10.17 2.40
N VAL A 111 17.29 -9.32 2.59
CA VAL A 111 17.47 -7.86 2.77
C VAL A 111 17.37 -7.50 4.25
N SER A 112 16.36 -8.03 4.93
CA SER A 112 16.18 -7.88 6.37
C SER A 112 15.41 -9.08 6.90
N ASP A 113 16.09 -9.98 7.61
CA ASP A 113 15.51 -11.25 8.04
C ASP A 113 14.14 -11.07 8.73
N PRO A 114 13.07 -11.74 8.26
CA PRO A 114 13.04 -12.86 7.31
C PRO A 114 12.89 -12.49 5.82
N LEU A 115 12.68 -11.20 5.54
CA LEU A 115 12.30 -10.67 4.23
C LEU A 115 13.48 -10.68 3.25
N ARG A 116 13.19 -11.17 2.05
CA ARG A 116 14.10 -11.26 0.91
C ARG A 116 13.77 -10.21 -0.16
N LEU A 117 14.71 -10.02 -1.09
CA LEU A 117 14.68 -8.96 -2.08
C LEU A 117 13.39 -8.92 -2.90
N LEU A 118 12.88 -10.07 -3.33
CA LEU A 118 11.65 -10.12 -4.13
C LEU A 118 10.38 -9.81 -3.35
N GLU A 119 10.45 -9.76 -2.01
CA GLU A 119 9.35 -9.39 -1.11
C GLU A 119 9.37 -7.89 -0.77
N ILE A 120 10.45 -7.18 -1.12
CA ILE A 120 10.56 -5.73 -0.92
C ILE A 120 9.94 -5.01 -2.13
N CYS A 121 9.08 -4.02 -1.86
CA CYS A 121 8.52 -3.19 -2.93
C CYS A 121 9.63 -2.40 -3.63
N ALA A 122 9.56 -2.31 -4.96
CA ALA A 122 10.49 -1.50 -5.73
C ALA A 122 10.04 -0.03 -5.74
N THR A 123 10.98 0.90 -5.61
CA THR A 123 10.73 2.35 -5.55
C THR A 123 10.44 2.94 -6.93
N SER A 124 9.18 3.26 -7.24
CA SER A 124 8.72 3.70 -8.56
C SER A 124 8.40 5.18 -8.61
N ASP A 125 8.71 5.81 -9.74
CA ASP A 125 8.14 7.09 -10.11
C ASP A 125 6.81 6.84 -10.84
N GLY A 126 5.83 7.72 -10.64
CA GLY A 126 4.57 7.65 -11.35
C GLY A 126 3.49 8.53 -10.76
N GLY A 127 2.34 8.55 -11.44
CA GLY A 127 1.15 9.23 -10.95
C GLY A 127 -0.12 8.64 -11.52
N ALA A 128 -1.23 8.93 -10.86
CA ALA A 128 -2.57 8.56 -11.26
C ALA A 128 -3.54 9.70 -10.94
N ALA A 129 -4.59 9.81 -11.75
CA ALA A 129 -5.66 10.77 -11.53
C ALA A 129 -7.04 10.09 -11.69
N LEU A 130 -8.00 10.52 -10.88
CA LEU A 130 -9.39 10.08 -10.93
C LEU A 130 -10.29 11.32 -11.00
N VAL A 131 -11.22 11.33 -11.95
CA VAL A 131 -12.35 12.26 -11.93
C VAL A 131 -13.48 11.57 -11.18
N VAL A 132 -13.90 12.16 -10.07
CA VAL A 132 -14.98 11.64 -9.22
C VAL A 132 -16.12 12.65 -9.24
N CYS A 133 -17.36 12.20 -9.33
CA CYS A 133 -18.51 13.09 -9.41
C CYS A 133 -19.72 12.55 -8.63
N SER A 134 -20.71 13.42 -8.42
CA SER A 134 -22.03 13.05 -7.92
C SER A 134 -22.72 12.13 -8.93
N MET A 135 -23.60 11.26 -8.44
CA MET A 135 -24.36 10.37 -9.32
C MET A 135 -25.30 11.12 -10.25
N ASP A 136 -25.82 12.27 -9.82
CA ASP A 136 -26.65 13.14 -10.65
C ASP A 136 -25.85 13.70 -11.82
N TYR A 137 -24.64 14.22 -11.55
CA TYR A 137 -23.75 14.70 -12.59
C TYR A 137 -23.34 13.58 -13.56
N ALA A 138 -23.02 12.40 -13.01
CA ALA A 138 -22.59 11.25 -13.81
C ALA A 138 -23.70 10.82 -14.78
N ARG A 139 -24.95 10.67 -14.31
CA ARG A 139 -26.11 10.27 -15.13
C ARG A 139 -26.39 11.24 -16.29
N PHE A 140 -26.08 12.52 -16.12
CA PHE A 140 -26.28 13.52 -17.17
C PHE A 140 -25.16 13.52 -18.21
N SER A 141 -23.93 13.17 -17.81
CA SER A 141 -22.73 13.48 -18.61
C SER A 141 -22.04 12.26 -19.22
N VAL A 142 -22.17 11.06 -18.64
CA VAL A 142 -21.44 9.84 -19.04
C VAL A 142 -22.17 8.56 -18.61
N SER A 143 -21.80 7.38 -19.16
CA SER A 143 -22.18 6.08 -18.58
C SER A 143 -21.31 5.78 -17.35
N PRO A 144 -21.87 5.76 -16.11
CA PRO A 144 -21.04 5.70 -14.89
C PRO A 144 -20.57 4.28 -14.55
N ILE A 145 -19.32 4.16 -14.08
CA ILE A 145 -18.84 3.00 -13.32
C ILE A 145 -19.07 3.30 -11.84
N GLN A 146 -20.00 2.59 -11.20
CA GLN A 146 -20.32 2.80 -9.79
C GLN A 146 -19.26 2.13 -8.90
N SER A 147 -18.57 2.91 -8.07
CA SER A 147 -17.78 2.35 -6.97
C SER A 147 -18.68 2.14 -5.76
N GLU A 148 -19.19 0.93 -5.57
CA GLU A 148 -19.78 0.57 -4.29
C GLU A 148 -18.65 0.47 -3.24
N SER A 149 -18.73 1.28 -2.19
CA SER A 149 -17.90 1.04 -1.02
C SER A 149 -18.50 -0.14 -0.26
N PRO A 150 -17.78 -1.28 -0.08
CA PRO A 150 -18.25 -2.26 0.87
C PRO A 150 -18.30 -1.58 2.23
N GLU A 151 -19.50 -1.52 2.83
CA GLU A 151 -19.68 -1.06 4.19
C GLU A 151 -18.60 -1.70 5.07
N SER A 152 -17.91 -0.89 5.85
CA SER A 152 -16.99 -1.43 6.85
C SER A 152 -17.82 -2.16 7.90
N ARG A 153 -18.15 -3.43 7.67
CA ARG A 153 -18.64 -4.36 8.68
C ARG A 153 -17.51 -4.59 9.68
N ARG A 154 -17.31 -3.63 10.58
CA ARG A 154 -16.61 -3.88 11.84
C ARG A 154 -17.57 -4.75 12.67
N SER A 155 -17.42 -6.06 12.59
CA SER A 155 -17.95 -6.90 13.66
C SER A 155 -17.23 -6.51 14.95
N PRO A 156 -17.95 -6.27 16.07
CA PRO A 156 -17.29 -6.15 17.36
C PRO A 156 -16.63 -7.51 17.64
N ARG A 157 -15.30 -7.55 17.68
CA ARG A 157 -14.60 -8.72 18.21
C ARG A 157 -14.86 -8.77 19.71
N PRO A 158 -15.42 -9.88 20.26
CA PRO A 158 -15.57 -10.00 21.70
C PRO A 158 -14.19 -9.96 22.36
N ILE A 159 -14.08 -9.14 23.41
CA ILE A 159 -12.92 -9.07 24.29
C ILE A 159 -12.87 -10.40 25.04
N PRO A 160 -11.77 -11.17 25.02
CA PRO A 160 -11.65 -12.37 25.83
C PRO A 160 -11.71 -11.99 27.31
N THR A 161 -12.75 -12.43 28.00
CA THR A 161 -12.79 -12.41 29.46
C THR A 161 -12.01 -13.63 29.97
N ARG A 162 -10.83 -13.36 30.54
CA ARG A 162 -9.96 -14.21 31.37
C ARG A 162 -9.67 -15.64 30.89
#